data_AF-A0A969TAM5-F1
#
_entry.id   AF-A0A969TAM5-F1
#
_cell.length_a   1.000
_cell.length_b   1.000
_cell.length_c   1.000
_cell.angle_alpha   90.00
_cell.angle_beta   90.00
_cell.angle_gamma   90.00
#
_symmetry.space_group_name_H-M   'P 1'
#
loop_
_entity.id
_entity.type
_entity.pdbx_description
1 polymer ?
#
loop_
_entity_poly.entity_id
_entity_poly.type
_entity_poly.pdbx_seq_one_letter_code
_entity_poly.pdbx_strand_id
1 'polypeptide(L)'
;MLEYGKDPPINGKIEVEVVFDKERDRYLVIDLGWDRDCRVYNCFMHLDIKEGKIWIQRNQTDTSIAEELVQRRRSRASSAARSHCPIFLGLM
;
A
#
# COMPACT_ATOMS: atom_id res chain seq x y z
N MET A 1 -0.83 -4.91 -1.47
CA MET A 1 0.29 -4.46 -2.32
C MET A 1 0.29 -5.13 -3.68
N LEU A 2 0.65 -6.42 -3.82
CA LEU A 2 0.67 -7.09 -5.14
C LEU A 2 -0.66 -7.06 -5.89
N GLU A 3 -1.79 -7.06 -5.19
CA GLU A 3 -3.11 -6.95 -5.82
C GLU A 3 -3.30 -5.57 -6.51
N TYR A 4 -2.80 -4.49 -5.91
CA TYR A 4 -2.80 -3.15 -6.48
C TYR A 4 -1.76 -2.96 -7.60
N GLY A 5 -0.76 -3.83 -7.67
CA GLY A 5 0.29 -3.79 -8.70
C GLY A 5 -0.05 -4.56 -9.98
N LYS A 6 -1.26 -5.10 -10.10
CA LYS A 6 -1.68 -5.92 -11.25
C LYS A 6 -2.41 -5.12 -12.33
N ASP A 7 -2.71 -3.86 -12.05
CA ASP A 7 -3.47 -3.04 -12.98
C ASP A 7 -2.68 -2.85 -14.28
N PRO A 8 -3.37 -2.89 -15.43
CA PRO A 8 -2.72 -2.67 -16.71
C PRO A 8 -2.18 -1.24 -16.77
N PRO A 9 -1.15 -0.98 -17.59
CA PRO A 9 -0.59 0.35 -17.72
C PRO A 9 -1.65 1.39 -18.10
N ILE A 10 -1.71 2.51 -17.36
CA ILE A 10 -2.63 3.61 -17.64
C ILE A 10 -2.22 4.24 -18.98
N ASN A 11 -3.17 4.35 -19.90
CA ASN A 11 -2.96 4.81 -21.28
C ASN A 11 -1.83 4.08 -22.03
N GLY A 12 -1.49 2.84 -21.62
CA GLY A 12 -0.44 2.03 -22.24
C GLY A 12 1.00 2.55 -22.03
N LYS A 13 1.21 3.54 -21.15
CA LYS A 13 2.52 4.21 -20.98
C LYS A 13 2.95 4.42 -19.53
N ILE A 14 2.00 4.33 -18.60
CA ILE A 14 2.24 4.51 -17.17
C ILE A 14 2.08 3.16 -16.51
N GLU A 15 3.19 2.59 -16.07
CA GLU A 15 3.25 1.29 -15.44
C GLU A 15 2.98 1.41 -13.94
N VAL A 16 2.44 0.34 -13.35
CA VAL A 16 2.31 0.23 -11.90
C VAL A 16 3.47 -0.59 -11.36
N GLU A 17 4.36 0.05 -10.63
CA GLU A 17 5.53 -0.56 -10.02
C GLU A 17 5.29 -0.87 -8.54
N VAL A 18 5.72 -2.05 -8.09
CA VAL A 18 5.65 -2.45 -6.68
C VAL A 18 7.06 -2.56 -6.12
N VAL A 19 7.37 -1.73 -5.13
CA VAL A 19 8.70 -1.68 -4.52
C VAL A 19 8.66 -2.28 -3.12
N PHE A 20 9.53 -3.26 -2.88
CA PHE A 20 9.71 -3.91 -1.59
C PHE A 20 11.13 -3.71 -1.08
N ASP A 21 11.30 -2.79 -0.14
CA ASP A 21 12.50 -2.67 0.67
C ASP A 21 12.28 -3.49 1.96
N LYS A 22 12.66 -4.77 1.91
CA LYS A 22 12.47 -5.70 3.03
C LYS A 22 13.46 -5.46 4.16
N GLU A 23 14.59 -4.82 3.91
CA GLU A 23 15.59 -4.53 4.93
C GLU A 23 15.15 -3.39 5.83
N ARG A 24 14.43 -2.41 5.26
CA ARG A 24 13.94 -1.23 5.97
C ARG A 24 12.43 -1.23 6.18
N ASP A 25 11.79 -2.36 5.91
CA ASP A 25 10.35 -2.57 6.08
C ASP A 25 9.50 -1.49 5.40
N ARG A 26 9.81 -1.20 4.13
CA ARG A 26 9.15 -0.17 3.33
C ARG A 26 8.58 -0.72 2.04
N TYR A 27 7.31 -0.42 1.79
CA TYR A 27 6.52 -1.02 0.72
C TYR A 27 5.75 0.07 -0.03
N LEU A 28 5.98 0.18 -1.33
CA LEU A 28 5.36 1.21 -2.18
C LEU A 28 4.62 0.58 -3.35
N VAL A 29 3.58 1.27 -3.82
CA VAL A 29 3.02 1.10 -5.16
C VAL A 29 3.04 2.45 -5.88
N ILE A 30 3.58 2.48 -7.08
CA ILE A 30 3.95 3.70 -7.80
C ILE A 30 3.43 3.64 -9.23
N ASP A 31 2.74 4.70 -9.67
CA ASP A 31 2.54 4.97 -11.10
C ASP A 31 3.83 5.57 -11.67
N LEU A 32 4.42 4.90 -12.66
CA LEU A 32 5.70 5.25 -13.25
C LEU A 32 5.61 5.29 -14.77
N GLY A 33 5.86 6.44 -15.37
CA GLY A 33 5.80 6.54 -16.83
C GLY A 33 5.86 7.96 -17.33
N TRP A 34 5.29 8.16 -18.52
CA TRP A 34 5.20 9.46 -19.16
C TRP A 34 3.79 9.67 -19.68
N ASP A 35 3.20 10.83 -19.38
CA ASP A 35 2.02 11.33 -20.07
C ASP A 35 2.46 12.49 -20.97
N ARG A 36 2.54 12.23 -22.27
CA ARG A 36 3.18 13.13 -23.25
C ARG A 36 4.60 13.48 -22.79
N ASP A 37 4.88 14.76 -22.56
CA ASP A 37 6.18 15.27 -22.11
C ASP A 37 6.26 15.44 -20.59
N CYS A 38 5.21 15.01 -19.85
CA CYS A 38 5.16 15.08 -18.40
C CYS A 38 5.58 13.74 -17.78
N ARG A 39 6.61 13.77 -16.92
CA ARG A 39 7.00 12.61 -16.13
C ARG A 39 5.90 12.29 -15.12
N VAL A 40 5.43 11.04 -15.13
CA VAL A 40 4.54 10.51 -14.09
C VAL A 40 5.40 9.72 -13.10
N TYR A 41 5.39 10.18 -11.86
CA TYR A 41 5.99 9.52 -10.70
C TYR A 41 5.07 9.74 -9.50
N ASN A 42 4.13 8.83 -9.28
CA ASN A 42 3.14 8.97 -8.22
C ASN A 42 3.10 7.74 -7.32
N CYS A 43 3.60 7.86 -6.09
CA CYS A 43 3.49 6.80 -5.08
C CYS A 43 2.08 6.79 -4.45
N PHE A 44 1.10 6.19 -5.11
CA PHE A 44 -0.29 6.23 -4.62
C PHE A 44 -0.54 5.37 -3.37
N MET A 45 0.36 4.45 -3.03
CA MET A 45 0.31 3.67 -1.79
C MET A 45 1.70 3.53 -1.17
N HIS A 46 1.83 3.86 0.12
CA HIS A 46 3.08 3.72 0.87
C HIS A 46 2.80 3.21 2.28
N LEU A 47 3.36 2.04 2.59
CA LEU A 47 3.33 1.42 3.91
C LEU A 47 4.75 1.29 4.46
N ASP A 48 4.93 1.57 5.75
CA ASP A 48 6.12 1.15 6.49
C ASP A 48 5.70 0.15 7.60
N ILE A 49 6.60 -0.76 8.00
CA ILE A 49 6.50 -1.48 9.27
C ILE A 49 7.55 -0.88 10.21
N LYS A 50 7.11 -0.34 11.34
CA LYS A 50 8.00 0.23 12.37
C LYS A 50 7.54 -0.26 13.73
N GLU A 51 8.47 -0.81 14.51
CA GLU A 51 8.20 -1.34 15.85
C GLU A 51 7.06 -2.39 15.84
N GLY A 52 7.01 -3.21 14.79
CA GLY A 52 5.95 -4.24 14.63
C GLY A 52 4.56 -3.67 14.32
N LYS A 53 4.44 -2.38 14.03
CA LYS A 53 3.19 -1.70 13.65
C LYS A 53 3.21 -1.35 12.17
N ILE A 54 2.04 -1.39 11.53
CA ILE A 54 1.90 -0.97 10.13
C ILE A 54 1.55 0.52 10.12
N TRP A 55 2.35 1.29 9.39
CA TRP A 55 2.16 2.72 9.17
C TRP A 55 1.67 2.93 7.76
N ILE A 56 0.48 3.51 7.61
CA ILE A 56 -0.04 3.94 6.31
C ILE A 56 0.45 5.37 6.10
N GLN A 57 1.49 5.53 5.30
CA GLN A 57 2.11 6.82 4.99
C GLN A 57 1.36 7.54 3.87
N ARG A 58 0.83 6.78 2.90
CA ARG A 58 -0.01 7.29 1.82
C ARG A 58 -0.99 6.22 1.35
N ASN A 59 -2.24 6.63 1.13
CA ASN A 59 -3.26 5.84 0.47
C ASN A 59 -4.11 6.77 -0.41
N GLN A 60 -3.97 6.67 -1.72
CA GLN A 60 -4.80 7.39 -2.70
C GLN A 60 -5.75 6.46 -3.44
N THR A 61 -6.10 5.32 -2.84
CA THR A 61 -7.14 4.43 -3.35
C THR A 61 -8.47 4.72 -2.66
N ASP A 62 -9.57 4.34 -3.29
CA ASP A 62 -10.90 4.42 -2.69
C ASP A 62 -11.11 3.36 -1.58
N THR A 63 -10.15 2.45 -1.41
CA THR A 63 -10.22 1.37 -0.41
C THR A 63 -9.55 1.79 0.89
N SER A 64 -10.21 1.52 2.01
CA SER A 64 -9.59 1.62 3.33
C SER A 64 -8.62 0.44 3.56
N ILE A 65 -7.33 0.66 3.28
CA ILE A 65 -6.27 -0.35 3.53
C ILE A 65 -6.28 -0.78 5.01
N ALA A 66 -6.61 0.13 5.92
CA ALA A 66 -6.69 -0.19 7.35
C ALA A 66 -7.75 -1.26 7.64
N GLU A 67 -8.95 -1.12 7.08
CA GLU A 67 -10.03 -2.09 7.23
C GLU A 67 -9.68 -3.43 6.58
N GLU A 68 -9.07 -3.39 5.40
CA GLU A 68 -8.64 -4.59 4.70
C GLU A 68 -7.62 -5.39 5.51
N LEU A 69 -6.63 -4.72 6.11
CA LEU A 69 -5.64 -5.34 6.99
C LEU A 69 -6.29 -5.96 8.23
N VAL A 70 -7.26 -5.27 8.85
CA VAL A 70 -8.06 -5.82 9.95
C VAL A 70 -8.78 -7.09 9.50
N GLN A 71 -9.44 -7.04 8.35
CA GLN A 71 -10.24 -8.15 7.84
C GLN A 71 -9.37 -9.37 7.48
N ARG A 72 -8.24 -9.16 6.81
CA ARG A 72 -7.25 -10.22 6.51
C ARG A 72 -6.66 -10.84 7.77
N ARG A 73 -6.46 -10.05 8.85
CA ARG A 73 -6.03 -10.58 10.15
C ARG A 73 -7.10 -11.45 10.79
N ARG A 74 -8.37 -11.02 10.73
CA ARG A 74 -9.51 -11.78 11.28
C ARG A 74 -9.77 -13.07 10.53
N SER A 75 -9.61 -13.10 9.21
CA SER A 75 -9.77 -14.33 8.42
C SER A 75 -8.64 -15.35 8.67
N ARG A 76 -7.46 -14.88 9.06
CA ARG A 76 -6.32 -15.75 9.45
C ARG A 76 -6.36 -16.21 10.90
N ALA A 77 -7.00 -15.47 11.81
CA ALA A 77 -7.14 -15.86 13.20
C ALA A 77 -8.38 -16.74 13.39
N SER A 78 -8.20 -18.03 13.69
CA SER A 78 -9.30 -18.88 14.16
C SER A 78 -9.84 -18.30 15.46
N SER A 79 -11.00 -17.64 15.40
CA SER A 79 -11.84 -17.19 16.52
C SER A 79 -11.14 -16.79 17.84
N ALA A 80 -11.19 -15.48 18.13
CA ALA A 80 -10.85 -14.81 19.40
C ALA A 80 -9.49 -14.11 19.46
N ALA A 81 -9.45 -12.86 18.99
CA ALA A 81 -8.51 -11.87 19.49
C ALA A 81 -9.07 -10.46 19.27
N ARG A 82 -9.72 -9.89 20.30
CA ARG A 82 -9.89 -8.44 20.44
C ARG A 82 -8.53 -7.88 20.85
N SER A 83 -7.60 -7.80 19.90
CA SER A 83 -6.27 -7.24 20.12
C SER A 83 -6.14 -5.98 19.30
N HIS A 84 -5.82 -4.86 19.97
CA HIS A 84 -5.53 -3.55 19.38
C HIS A 84 -4.87 -3.72 18.01
N CYS A 85 -5.52 -3.18 16.97
CA CYS A 85 -4.97 -3.20 15.64
C CYS A 85 -3.84 -2.15 15.59
N PRO A 86 -2.57 -2.55 15.40
CA PRO A 86 -1.46 -1.60 15.45
C PRO A 86 -1.30 -0.93 14.07
N ILE A 87 -2.38 -0.34 13.57
CA ILE A 87 -2.39 0.44 12.33
C ILE A 87 -2.37 1.90 12.76
N PHE A 88 -1.27 2.59 12.46
CA PHE A 88 -1.19 4.03 12.65
C PHE A 88 -1.47 4.72 11.31
N LEU A 89 -2.49 5.58 11.29
CA LEU A 89 -2.78 6.44 10.16
C LEU A 89 -1.84 7.65 10.27
N GLY A 90 -0.81 7.69 9.40
CA GLY A 90 0.02 8.88 9.27
C GLY A 90 -0.79 9.95 8.56
N LEU A 91 -1.53 10.77 9.29
CA LEU A 91 -2.05 12.03 8.77
C LEU A 91 -0.90 13.03 8.76
N MET A 92 -0.30 13.25 7.59
CA MET A 92 0.45 14.48 7.27
C MET A 92 -0.42 15.34 6.36
#